data_AF-A0A3M0YD91-F1
#
_entry.id   AF-A0A3M0YD91-F1
#
_cell.length_a   1.000
_cell.length_b   1.000
_cell.length_c   1.000
_cell.angle_alpha   90.00
_cell.angle_beta   90.00
_cell.angle_gamma   90.00
#
_symmetry.space_group_name_H-M   'P 1'
#
loop_
_entity.id
_entity.type
_entity.pdbx_description
1 polymer ?
#
loop_
_entity_poly.entity_id
_entity_poly.type
_entity_poly.pdbx_seq_one_letter_code
_entity_poly.pdbx_strand_id
1 'polypeptide(L)'
;MQTEAEVPLHLALKAYLEAVSRLFGDTVELVALEGQLAGRTLVWMVALGVGAVVLVLAAWGMVNAVVILWLATTPMGLVGALLSVALGNLLIASALALGVFRMSRYLTFPATRRVILRHGQAD
;
A
#
# COMPACT_ATOMS: atom_id res chain seq x y z
N MET A 1 -64.39 -2.79 -21.73
CA MET A 1 -63.67 -3.70 -22.64
C MET A 1 -62.28 -3.13 -22.85
N GLN A 2 -61.35 -3.44 -21.95
CA GLN A 2 -59.93 -3.14 -22.09
C GLN A 2 -59.22 -4.48 -21.96
N THR A 3 -58.61 -4.90 -23.05
CA THR A 3 -57.82 -6.12 -23.16
C THR A 3 -56.60 -5.98 -22.26
N GLU A 4 -56.58 -6.76 -21.18
CA GLU A 4 -55.35 -7.06 -20.45
C GLU A 4 -54.41 -7.71 -21.45
N ALA A 5 -53.46 -6.92 -21.94
CA ALA A 5 -52.43 -7.39 -22.85
C ALA A 5 -51.57 -8.37 -22.04
N GLU A 6 -51.79 -9.66 -22.22
CA GLU A 6 -50.87 -10.70 -21.77
C GLU A 6 -49.55 -10.48 -22.51
N VAL A 7 -48.69 -9.65 -21.93
CA VAL A 7 -47.35 -9.42 -22.43
C VAL A 7 -46.68 -10.78 -22.44
N PRO A 8 -46.27 -11.30 -23.62
CA PRO A 8 -45.79 -12.65 -23.70
C PRO A 8 -44.55 -12.81 -22.81
N LEU A 9 -44.54 -13.82 -21.94
CA LEU A 9 -43.43 -14.10 -21.01
C LEU A 9 -42.06 -14.10 -21.73
N HIS A 10 -42.02 -14.58 -22.97
CA HIS A 10 -40.82 -14.62 -23.80
C HIS A 10 -40.28 -13.23 -24.20
N LEU A 11 -41.16 -12.22 -24.30
CA LEU A 11 -40.82 -10.84 -24.61
C LEU A 11 -40.24 -10.14 -23.37
N ALA A 12 -40.84 -10.37 -22.21
CA ALA A 12 -40.32 -9.90 -20.92
C ALA A 12 -38.95 -10.54 -20.61
N LEU A 13 -38.78 -11.84 -20.86
CA LEU A 13 -37.53 -12.55 -20.64
C LEU A 13 -36.40 -12.02 -21.54
N LYS A 14 -36.69 -11.77 -22.82
CA LYS A 14 -35.71 -11.19 -23.76
C LYS A 14 -35.30 -9.79 -23.34
N ALA A 15 -36.27 -8.94 -22.99
CA ALA A 15 -35.99 -7.59 -22.50
C ALA A 15 -35.14 -7.61 -21.22
N TYR A 16 -35.41 -8.55 -20.31
CA TYR A 16 -34.64 -8.72 -19.08
C TYR A 16 -33.19 -9.18 -19.37
N LEU A 17 -33.01 -10.18 -20.25
CA LEU A 17 -31.69 -10.65 -20.66
C LEU A 17 -30.87 -9.54 -21.34
N GLU A 18 -31.51 -8.73 -22.17
CA GLU A 18 -30.86 -7.61 -22.86
C GLU A 18 -30.51 -6.47 -21.89
N ALA A 19 -31.36 -6.22 -20.89
CA ALA A 19 -31.06 -5.26 -19.83
C ALA A 19 -29.88 -5.71 -18.96
N VAL A 20 -29.84 -7.00 -18.59
CA VAL A 20 -28.72 -7.58 -17.81
C VAL A 20 -27.43 -7.56 -18.61
N SER A 21 -27.45 -7.92 -19.91
CA SER A 21 -26.24 -7.91 -20.73
C SER A 21 -25.69 -6.49 -20.93
N ARG A 22 -26.56 -5.49 -21.10
CA ARG A 22 -26.16 -4.07 -21.16
C ARG A 22 -25.55 -3.61 -19.83
N LEU A 23 -26.18 -3.90 -18.70
CA LEU A 23 -25.65 -3.56 -17.37
C LEU A 23 -24.28 -4.20 -17.11
N PHE A 24 -24.10 -5.47 -17.50
CA PHE A 24 -22.80 -6.13 -17.40
C PHE A 24 -21.76 -5.46 -18.31
N GLY A 25 -22.11 -5.11 -19.56
CA GLY A 25 -21.23 -4.40 -20.47
C GLY A 25 -20.76 -3.06 -19.91
N ASP A 26 -21.71 -2.22 -19.48
CA ASP A 26 -21.43 -0.90 -18.92
C ASP A 26 -20.56 -1.00 -17.65
N THR A 27 -20.82 -1.98 -16.78
CA THR A 27 -20.05 -2.19 -15.54
C THR A 27 -18.62 -2.64 -15.85
N VAL A 28 -18.43 -3.55 -16.82
CA VAL A 28 -17.10 -4.01 -17.23
C VAL A 28 -16.30 -2.88 -17.87
N GLU A 29 -16.94 -2.06 -18.71
CA GLU A 29 -16.31 -0.88 -19.30
C GLU A 29 -15.90 0.13 -18.23
N LEU A 30 -16.77 0.42 -17.26
CA LEU A 30 -16.45 1.31 -16.14
C LEU A 30 -15.26 0.79 -15.33
N VAL A 31 -15.25 -0.50 -14.98
CA VAL A 31 -14.16 -1.13 -14.22
C VAL A 31 -12.85 -1.11 -15.01
N ALA A 32 -12.90 -1.28 -16.33
CA ALA A 32 -11.72 -1.19 -17.18
C ALA A 32 -11.15 0.24 -17.23
N LEU A 33 -12.01 1.26 -17.39
CA LEU A 33 -11.62 2.66 -17.36
C LEU A 33 -11.08 3.09 -15.99
N GLU A 34 -11.77 2.72 -14.91
CA GLU A 34 -11.33 2.98 -13.55
C GLU A 34 -10.03 2.24 -13.22
N GLY A 35 -9.88 0.99 -13.68
CA GLY A 35 -8.66 0.21 -13.55
C GLY A 35 -7.47 0.85 -14.27
N GLN A 36 -7.68 1.38 -15.49
CA GLN A 36 -6.63 2.08 -16.24
C GLN A 36 -6.26 3.42 -15.57
N LEU A 37 -7.24 4.17 -15.07
CA LEU A 37 -7.00 5.41 -14.34
C LEU A 37 -6.30 5.14 -13.00
N ALA A 38 -6.76 4.15 -12.24
CA ALA A 38 -6.15 3.72 -10.98
C ALA A 38 -4.72 3.21 -11.19
N GLY A 39 -4.48 2.44 -12.25
CA GLY A 39 -3.15 1.99 -12.62
C GLY A 39 -2.22 3.15 -12.96
N ARG A 40 -2.68 4.12 -13.77
CA ARG A 40 -1.90 5.32 -14.11
C ARG A 40 -1.61 6.18 -12.87
N THR A 41 -2.60 6.36 -12.00
CA THR A 41 -2.43 7.09 -10.74
C THR A 41 -1.47 6.36 -9.79
N LEU A 42 -1.54 5.03 -9.72
CA LEU A 42 -0.62 4.22 -8.92
C LEU A 42 0.83 4.38 -9.38
N VAL A 43 1.08 4.37 -10.69
CA VAL A 43 2.42 4.61 -11.25
C VAL A 43 2.94 5.99 -10.83
N TRP A 44 2.11 7.04 -10.92
CA TRP A 44 2.48 8.37 -10.45
C TRP A 44 2.73 8.44 -8.95
N MET A 45 1.90 7.78 -8.14
CA MET A 45 2.09 7.71 -6.68
C MET A 45 3.41 7.00 -6.33
N VAL A 46 3.73 5.91 -7.02
CA VAL A 46 5.01 5.20 -6.83
C VAL A 46 6.18 6.08 -7.26
N ALA A 47 6.10 6.73 -8.43
CA ALA A 47 7.15 7.61 -8.91
C ALA A 47 7.41 8.78 -7.95
N LEU A 48 6.36 9.46 -7.49
CA LEU A 48 6.44 10.52 -6.50
C LEU A 48 6.94 10.01 -5.14
N GLY A 49 6.47 8.83 -4.72
CA GLY A 49 6.92 8.19 -3.49
C GLY A 49 8.42 7.87 -3.51
N VAL A 50 8.91 7.28 -4.61
CA VAL A 50 10.35 7.03 -4.81
C VAL A 50 11.13 8.34 -4.82
N GLY A 51 10.65 9.36 -5.54
CA GLY A 51 11.28 10.68 -5.55
C GLY A 51 11.36 11.30 -4.16
N ALA A 52 10.28 11.23 -3.37
CA ALA A 52 10.24 11.70 -2.01
C ALA A 52 11.23 10.95 -1.11
N VAL A 53 11.28 9.61 -1.19
CA VAL A 53 12.24 8.79 -0.44
C VAL A 53 13.68 9.18 -0.77
N VAL A 54 14.01 9.36 -2.05
CA VAL A 54 15.35 9.80 -2.48
C VAL A 54 15.69 11.17 -1.89
N LEU A 55 14.78 12.14 -1.97
CA LEU A 55 14.99 13.47 -1.42
C LEU A 55 15.18 13.47 0.10
N VAL A 56 14.38 12.67 0.82
CA VAL A 56 14.50 12.51 2.27
C VAL A 56 15.83 11.88 2.65
N LEU A 57 16.27 10.83 1.93
CA LEU A 57 17.57 10.21 2.18
C LEU A 57 18.73 11.15 1.87
N ALA A 58 18.64 11.96 0.81
CA ALA A 58 19.63 12.96 0.47
C ALA A 58 19.71 14.06 1.55
N ALA A 59 18.58 14.60 1.98
CA ALA A 59 18.51 15.58 3.05
C ALA A 59 19.05 15.04 4.37
N TRP A 60 18.70 13.80 4.72
CA TRP A 60 19.25 13.10 5.89
C TRP A 60 20.77 12.97 5.80
N GLY A 61 21.30 12.60 4.64
CA GLY A 61 22.75 12.56 4.39
C GLY A 61 23.42 13.92 4.60
N MET A 62 22.82 15.02 4.13
CA MET A 62 23.34 16.36 4.34
C MET A 62 23.35 16.76 5.83
N VAL A 63 22.31 16.41 6.58
CA VAL A 63 22.29 16.64 8.04
C VAL A 63 23.45 15.91 8.70
N ASN A 64 23.66 14.62 8.37
CA ASN A 64 24.79 13.86 8.88
C ASN A 64 26.13 14.50 8.49
N ALA A 65 26.27 14.98 7.25
CA ALA A 65 27.49 15.66 6.79
C ALA A 65 27.80 16.91 7.63
N VAL A 66 26.79 17.75 7.90
CA VAL A 66 26.95 18.94 8.76
C VAL A 66 27.38 18.54 10.17
N VAL A 67 26.75 17.52 10.75
CA VAL A 67 27.11 17.01 12.08
C VAL A 67 28.55 16.48 12.11
N ILE A 68 28.97 15.71 11.10
CA ILE A 68 30.34 15.19 10.98
C ILE A 68 31.35 16.33 10.88
N LEU A 69 31.10 17.31 10.00
CA LEU A 69 31.95 18.49 9.84
C LEU A 69 32.08 19.27 11.14
N TRP A 70 30.99 19.46 11.87
CA TRP A 70 31.00 20.13 13.17
C TRP A 70 31.80 19.32 14.21
N LEU A 71 31.55 18.00 14.34
CA LEU A 71 32.31 17.15 15.27
C LEU A 71 33.79 17.09 14.91
N ALA A 72 34.15 17.15 13.63
CA ALA A 72 35.53 17.12 13.19
C ALA A 72 36.35 18.34 13.69
N THR A 73 35.69 19.45 14.05
CA THR A 73 36.35 20.62 14.67
C THR A 73 36.66 20.42 16.16
N THR A 74 36.12 19.38 16.79
CA THR A 74 36.37 19.02 18.19
C THR A 74 37.65 18.16 18.30
N PRO A 75 38.23 17.98 19.50
CA PRO A 75 39.41 17.12 19.69
C PRO A 75 39.22 15.65 19.28
N MET A 76 38.00 15.20 18.97
CA MET A 76 37.73 13.87 18.41
C MET A 76 38.29 13.67 16.99
N GLY A 77 38.48 14.77 16.23
CA GLY A 77 38.89 14.72 14.83
C GLY A 77 37.88 14.04 13.89
N LEU A 78 38.23 13.95 12.61
CA LEU A 78 37.33 13.44 11.57
C LEU A 78 36.93 11.96 11.78
N VAL A 79 37.88 11.12 12.18
CA VAL A 79 37.64 9.69 12.40
C VAL A 79 36.68 9.48 13.57
N GLY A 80 36.89 10.19 14.68
CA GLY A 80 36.00 10.14 15.84
C GLY A 80 34.60 10.66 15.53
N ALA A 81 34.48 11.71 14.72
CA ALA A 81 33.21 12.24 14.24
C ALA A 81 32.41 11.21 13.42
N LEU A 82 33.06 10.58 12.43
CA LEU A 82 32.45 9.55 11.58
C LEU A 82 31.98 8.34 12.40
N LEU A 83 32.80 7.86 13.33
CA LEU A 83 32.45 6.74 14.20
C LEU A 83 31.25 7.08 15.12
N SER A 84 31.24 8.28 15.68
CA SER A 84 30.15 8.73 16.56
C SER A 84 28.82 8.81 15.83
N VAL A 85 28.81 9.38 14.62
CA VAL A 85 27.61 9.47 13.78
C VAL A 85 27.17 8.10 13.26
N ALA A 86 28.11 7.23 12.90
CA ALA A 86 27.81 5.85 12.51
C ALA A 86 27.15 5.06 13.65
N LEU A 87 27.68 5.17 14.87
CA LEU A 87 27.08 4.56 16.07
C LEU A 87 25.67 5.11 16.33
N GLY A 88 25.48 6.42 16.24
CA GLY A 88 24.16 7.05 16.38
C GLY A 88 23.14 6.49 15.37
N ASN A 89 23.51 6.40 14.09
CA ASN A 89 22.65 5.83 13.05
C ASN A 89 22.35 4.34 13.31
N LEU A 90 23.33 3.57 13.79
CA LEU A 90 23.13 2.15 14.12
C LEU A 90 22.13 1.97 15.27
N LEU A 91 22.19 2.83 16.29
CA LEU A 91 21.24 2.81 17.40
C LEU A 91 19.83 3.14 16.93
N ILE A 92 19.67 4.18 16.11
CA ILE A 92 18.37 4.56 15.53
C ILE A 92 17.82 3.42 14.67
N ALA A 93 18.64 2.85 13.78
CA ALA A 93 18.24 1.72 12.93
C ALA A 93 17.83 0.50 13.77
N SER A 94 18.57 0.19 14.83
CA SER A 94 18.24 -0.91 15.75
C SER A 94 16.93 -0.68 16.47
N ALA A 95 16.69 0.54 16.97
CA ALA A 95 15.44 0.89 17.65
C ALA A 95 14.23 0.79 16.70
N LEU A 96 14.37 1.28 15.47
CA LEU A 96 13.34 1.15 14.44
C LEU A 96 13.08 -0.33 14.09
N ALA A 97 14.13 -1.13 13.88
CA ALA A 97 14.02 -2.55 13.60
C ALA A 97 13.28 -3.28 14.73
N LEU A 98 13.66 -3.03 15.98
CA LEU A 98 12.98 -3.60 17.16
C LEU A 98 11.50 -3.15 17.24
N GLY A 99 11.22 -1.88 16.93
CA GLY A 99 9.85 -1.37 16.83
C GLY A 99 9.02 -2.12 15.78
N VAL A 100 9.57 -2.32 14.58
CA VAL A 100 8.94 -3.10 13.51
C VAL A 100 8.72 -4.55 13.92
N PHE A 101 9.71 -5.22 14.51
CA PHE A 101 9.57 -6.59 15.00
C PHE A 101 8.50 -6.71 16.10
N ARG A 102 8.43 -5.73 17.00
CA ARG A 102 7.45 -5.69 18.08
C ARG A 102 6.04 -5.44 17.53
N MET A 103 5.88 -4.55 16.56
CA MET A 103 4.58 -4.27 15.93
C MET A 103 4.12 -5.44 15.03
N SER A 104 5.05 -6.07 14.32
CA SER A 104 4.80 -7.24 13.49
C SER A 104 4.28 -8.43 14.30
N ARG A 105 4.74 -8.62 15.54
CA ARG A 105 4.18 -9.61 16.47
C ARG A 105 2.70 -9.40 16.78
N TYR A 106 2.21 -8.16 16.77
CA TYR A 106 0.78 -7.85 16.94
C TYR A 106 -0.01 -7.95 15.62
N LEU A 107 0.66 -7.80 14.49
CA LEU A 107 0.12 -8.00 13.15
C LEU A 107 0.17 -9.46 12.67
N THR A 108 0.74 -10.38 13.46
CA THR A 108 0.68 -11.83 13.18
C THR A 108 -0.72 -12.33 13.49
N PHE A 109 -1.69 -11.91 12.66
CA PHE A 109 -3.13 -12.07 12.75
C PHE A 109 -3.58 -13.27 13.62
N PRO A 110 -3.78 -13.06 14.93
CA PRO A 110 -4.37 -14.08 15.79
C PRO A 110 -5.76 -14.46 15.28
N ALA A 111 -6.45 -13.50 14.67
CA ALA A 111 -7.75 -13.67 14.02
C ALA A 111 -7.69 -14.61 12.80
N THR A 112 -6.75 -14.41 11.87
CA THR A 112 -6.57 -15.30 10.70
C THR A 112 -6.16 -16.70 11.13
N ARG A 113 -5.29 -16.81 12.15
CA ARG A 113 -4.90 -18.12 12.70
C ARG A 113 -6.06 -18.86 13.36
N ARG A 114 -6.99 -18.16 14.01
CA ARG A 114 -8.23 -18.76 14.57
C ARG A 114 -9.19 -19.23 13.47
N VAL A 115 -9.30 -18.49 12.37
CA VAL A 115 -10.17 -18.87 11.24
C VAL A 115 -9.65 -20.13 10.55
N ILE A 116 -8.33 -20.22 10.30
CA ILE A 116 -7.70 -21.38 9.67
C ILE A 116 -7.77 -22.62 10.60
N LEU A 117 -7.47 -22.47 11.89
CA LEU A 117 -7.53 -23.59 12.84
C LEU A 117 -8.97 -24.11 13.07
N ARG A 118 -9.99 -23.25 12.98
CA ARG A 118 -11.40 -23.66 13.14
C ARG A 118 -11.94 -24.43 11.94
N HIS A 119 -11.34 -24.30 10.75
CA HIS A 119 -11.70 -25.09 9.56
C HIS A 119 -10.94 -26.42 9.46
N GLY A 120 -9.89 -26.65 10.26
CA GLY A 120 -9.18 -27.94 10.31
C GLY A 120 -9.72 -28.95 11.32
N GLN A 121 -10.83 -28.65 12.01
CA GLN A 121 -11.47 -29.54 13.00
C GLN A 121 -12.86 -30.02 12.57
N ALA A 122 -13.24 -29.82 11.30
CA ALA A 122 -14.48 -30.33 10.73
C ALA A 122 -14.18 -31.52 9.79
N ASP A 123 -13.48 -32.53 10.33
CA ASP A 123 -13.35 -33.87 9.73
C ASP A 123 -13.66 -34.93 10.80
#